data_AF-A0AAD6VLI2-F1
#
_entry.id   AF-A0AAD6VLI2-F1
#
_cell.length_a   1.000
_cell.length_b   1.000
_cell.length_c   1.000
_cell.angle_alpha   90.00
_cell.angle_beta   90.00
_cell.angle_gamma   90.00
#
_symmetry.space_group_name_H-M   'P 1'
#
loop_
_entity.id
_entity.type
_entity.pdbx_description
1 polymer ?
#
loop_
_entity_poly.entity_id
_entity_poly.type
_entity_poly.pdbx_seq_one_letter_code
_entity_poly.pdbx_strand_id
1 'polypeptide(L)' 'ICDSGATQHVTPSRDRLSNFQSIQPRKIVAADNKFEARGKGDMYIEIPNGNNFIRKNIPFLI' A
#
# COMPACT_ATOMS: atom_id res chain seq x y z
N ILE A 1 5.46 -4.15 -6.36
CA ILE A 1 6.91 -4.31 -6.07
C ILE A 1 7.03 -4.45 -4.55
N CYS A 2 7.76 -5.46 -4.08
CA CYS A 2 8.13 -5.55 -2.67
C CYS A 2 9.49 -4.86 -2.52
N ASP A 3 9.57 -3.94 -1.57
CA ASP A 3 10.77 -3.17 -1.27
C ASP A 3 11.05 -3.30 0.22
N SER A 4 12.16 -3.95 0.58
CA SER A 4 12.56 -4.13 1.98
C SER A 4 13.00 -2.82 2.64
N GLY A 5 13.32 -1.79 1.86
CA GLY A 5 13.60 -0.45 2.35
C GLY A 5 12.35 0.38 2.63
N ALA A 6 11.17 -0.08 2.21
CA ALA A 6 9.92 0.64 2.42
C ALA A 6 9.39 0.42 3.85
N THR A 7 9.04 1.51 4.51
CA THR A 7 8.41 1.45 5.84
C THR A 7 6.91 1.19 5.78
N GLN A 8 6.28 1.43 4.62
CA GLN A 8 4.84 1.31 4.41
C GLN A 8 4.50 0.91 2.98
N HIS A 9 3.37 0.23 2.80
CA HIS A 9 2.86 -0.11 1.48
C HIS A 9 2.09 1.08 0.88
N VAL A 10 2.28 1.30 -0.42
CA VAL A 10 1.63 2.38 -1.18
C VAL A 10 0.94 1.79 -2.40
N THR A 11 -0.25 2.28 -2.75
CA THR A 11 -0.99 1.85 -3.92
C THR A 11 -1.68 3.03 -4.61
N PRO A 12 -1.74 3.08 -5.95
CA PRO A 12 -2.59 4.02 -6.67
C PRO A 12 -4.05 3.55 -6.79
N SER A 13 -4.36 2.29 -6.44
CA SER A 13 -5.68 1.67 -6.67
C SER A 13 -6.67 1.95 -5.54
N ARG A 14 -7.24 3.16 -5.51
CA ARG A 14 -8.19 3.61 -4.48
C ARG A 14 -9.41 2.67 -4.35
N ASP A 15 -9.94 2.26 -5.48
CA ASP A 15 -11.13 1.43 -5.65
C ASP A 15 -10.98 0.02 -5.05
N ARG A 16 -9.74 -0.43 -4.83
CA ARG A 16 -9.43 -1.73 -4.25
C ARG A 16 -9.29 -1.70 -2.72
N LEU A 17 -9.36 -0.52 -2.10
CA LEU A 17 -9.29 -0.37 -0.66
C LEU A 17 -10.67 -0.64 -0.05
N SER A 18 -10.76 -1.64 0.81
CA SER A 18 -12.04 -2.09 1.38
C SER A 18 -12.64 -1.08 2.37
N ASN A 19 -11.81 -0.24 2.96
CA ASN A 19 -12.18 0.72 4.02
C ASN A 19 -11.43 2.05 3.83
N PHE A 20 -11.45 2.58 2.60
CA PHE A 20 -10.80 3.86 2.28
C PHE A 20 -11.19 4.96 3.27
N GLN A 21 -10.19 5.65 3.81
CA GLN A 21 -10.35 6.83 4.65
C GLN A 21 -9.43 7.93 4.14
N SER A 22 -9.97 9.14 3.98
CA SER A 22 -9.15 10.32 3.74
C SER A 22 -8.31 10.62 4.98
N ILE A 23 -7.08 11.08 4.77
CA ILE A 23 -6.18 11.53 5.84
C ILE A 23 -5.64 12.92 5.51
N GLN A 24 -5.03 13.59 6.49
CA GLN A 24 -4.20 14.74 6.18
C GLN A 24 -3.04 14.33 5.27
N PRO A 25 -2.64 15.17 4.29
CA PRO A 25 -1.55 14.85 3.39
C PRO A 25 -0.31 14.38 4.13
N ARG A 26 0.12 13.16 3.83
CA ARG A 26 1.29 12.54 4.43
C ARG A 26 2.38 12.43 3.39
N LYS A 27 3.51 13.10 3.65
CA LYS A 27 4.69 13.03 2.80
C LYS A 27 5.30 11.63 2.86
N ILE A 28 5.59 11.10 1.68
CA ILE A 28 6.33 9.86 1.47
C ILE A 28 7.59 10.23 0.71
N VAL A 29 8.73 9.79 1.24
CA VAL A 29 10.04 10.03 0.66
C VAL A 29 10.53 8.69 0.10
N ALA A 30 10.72 8.65 -1.22
CA ALA A 30 11.49 7.64 -1.90
C ALA A 30 12.88 8.22 -2.24
N ALA A 31 13.80 7.38 -2.73
CA ALA A 31 15.18 7.78 -3.02
C ALA A 31 15.27 9.10 -3.81
N ASP A 32 14.57 9.17 -4.94
CA ASP A 32 14.64 10.33 -5.86
C ASP A 32 13.34 11.13 -5.94
N ASN A 33 12.29 10.71 -5.23
CA ASN A 33 10.95 11.26 -5.41
C ASN A 33 10.25 11.53 -4.08
N LYS A 34 9.43 12.59 -4.05
CA LYS A 34 8.54 12.91 -2.94
C LYS A 34 7.12 12.91 -3.46
N PHE A 35 6.24 12.20 -2.77
CA PHE A 35 4.82 12.18 -3.06
C PHE A 35 4.02 12.30 -1.77
N GLU A 36 2.74 12.61 -1.90
CA GLU A 36 1.83 12.76 -0.76
C GLU A 36 0.72 11.73 -0.87
N ALA A 37 0.57 10.94 0.20
CA ALA A 37 -0.63 10.14 0.39
C ALA A 37 -1.73 11.02 1.01
N ARG A 38 -2.94 10.92 0.48
CA ARG A 38 -4.15 11.61 0.92
C ARG A 38 -5.21 10.65 1.46
N GLY A 39 -4.98 9.36 1.35
CA GLY A 39 -5.83 8.33 1.92
C GLY A 39 -5.05 7.16 2.49
N LYS A 40 -5.80 6.30 3.17
CA LYS A 40 -5.35 4.99 3.63
C LYS A 40 -6.48 3.98 3.53
N GLY A 41 -6.15 2.71 3.53
CA GLY A 41 -7.11 1.62 3.65
C GLY A 41 -6.42 0.27 3.53
N ASP A 42 -7.19 -0.78 3.67
CA ASP A 42 -6.72 -2.16 3.64
C ASP A 42 -7.10 -2.82 2.32
N MET A 43 -6.17 -3.59 1.77
CA MET A 43 -6.34 -4.35 0.55
C MET A 43 -5.97 -5.81 0.78
N TYR A 44 -6.83 -6.71 0.30
CA TYR A 44 -6.47 -8.11 0.19
C TYR A 44 -5.56 -8.32 -1.03
N ILE A 45 -4.36 -8.86 -0.77
CA ILE A 45 -3.41 -9.23 -1.81
C ILE A 45 -3.10 -10.73 -1.73
N GLU A 46 -2.79 -11.32 -2.87
CA GLU A 46 -2.30 -12.69 -2.99
C GLU A 46 -0.79 -12.67 -3.12
N ILE A 47 -0.11 -13.30 -2.17
CA ILE A 47 1.35 -13.37 -2.13
C ILE A 47 1.76 -14.78 -2.56
N PRO A 48 2.58 -14.93 -3.61
CA PRO A 48 3.12 -16.22 -4.00
C PRO A 48 3.90 -16.88 -2.85
N ASN A 49 3.68 -18.17 -2.63
CA ASN A 49 4.39 -19.00 -1.66
C ASN A 49 4.66 -20.39 -2.26
N GLY A 50 5.72 -20.49 -3.05
CA GLY A 50 6.02 -21.69 -3.85
C GLY A 50 4.92 -21.92 -4.90
N ASN A 51 4.28 -23.10 -4.85
CA ASN A 51 3.18 -23.47 -5.76
C ASN A 51 1.79 -23.01 -5.25
N ASN A 52 1.73 -22.29 -4.12
CA ASN A 52 0.49 -21.80 -3.53
C ASN A 52 0.47 -20.27 -3.47
N PHE A 53 -0.69 -19.71 -3.14
CA PHE A 53 -0.84 -18.30 -2.81
C PHE A 53 -1.37 -18.14 -1.39
N ILE A 54 -0.88 -17.12 -0.69
CA ILE A 54 -1.40 -16.72 0.60
C ILE A 54 -2.16 -15.42 0.41
N ARG A 55 -3.45 -15.42 0.75
CA ARG A 55 -4.25 -14.20 0.79
C ARG A 55 -4.02 -13.48 2.11
N LYS A 56 -3.56 -12.23 2.06
CA LYS A 56 -3.31 -11.38 3.24
C LYS A 56 -4.03 -10.05 3.10
N ASN A 57 -4.59 -9.57 4.21
CA ASN A 57 -5.06 -8.19 4.32
C ASN A 57 -3.89 -7.31 4.71
N ILE A 58 -3.58 -6.28 3.91
CA ILE A 58 -2.44 -5.40 4.13
C ILE A 58 -2.89 -3.94 4.11
N PRO A 59 -2.42 -3.10 5.05
CA PRO A 59 -2.70 -1.67 5.04
C PRO A 59 -1.84 -0.94 3.98
N PHE A 60 -2.47 -0.02 3.26
CA PHE A 60 -1.86 0.81 2.23
C PHE A 60 -2.11 2.30 2.49
N LEU A 61 -1.15 3.12 2.07
CA LEU A 61 -1.34 4.55 1.79
C LEU A 61 -1.65 4.76 0.30
N ILE A 62 -2.39 5.83 0.00
CA ILE A 62 -2.71 6.28 -1.37
C ILE A 62 -2.68 7.79 -1.47
#